data_AF-A0A800KV26-F1
#
_entry.id   AF-A0A800KV26-F1
#
_cell.length_a   1.000
_cell.length_b   1.000
_cell.length_c   1.000
_cell.angle_alpha   90.00
_cell.angle_beta   90.00
_cell.angle_gamma   90.00
#
_symmetry.space_group_name_H-M   'P 1'
#
loop_
_entity.id
_entity.type
_entity.pdbx_description
1 polymer ?
#
loop_
_entity_poly.entity_id
_entity_poly.type
_entity_poly.pdbx_seq_one_letter_code
_entity_poly.pdbx_strand_id
1 'polypeptide(L)'
;QLADIYIYQMNELNRLERVSQVKQARFMGNERWRMQGIKQTEISTQQIFSSSKEQMDWKTLIDPDLLSVVVVKSENMSLYDLFMYIDFLQENNQTSQTYELAFWSRLINPLVTFVMLMVSIPFVVGASRGVGTGGRMMIGIIIGMTFNIFDKIAGHVGLVYGFNPMLMAILPTMLVFFCAVYAVSRVR
;
A
#
# COMPACT_ATOMS: atom_id res chain seq x y z
N GLN A 1 -3.20 0.21 -24.01
CA GLN A 1 -2.36 0.96 -24.98
C GLN A 1 -1.62 2.01 -24.19
N LEU A 2 -0.32 2.16 -24.42
CA LEU A 2 0.54 3.12 -23.71
C LEU A 2 1.03 4.18 -24.69
N ALA A 3 1.21 5.41 -24.22
CA ALA A 3 1.74 6.53 -24.99
C ALA A 3 2.91 7.17 -24.24
N ASP A 4 3.84 7.78 -24.98
CA ASP A 4 5.00 8.52 -24.46
C ASP A 4 5.80 7.77 -23.38
N ILE A 5 6.33 6.61 -23.76
CA ILE A 5 7.10 5.73 -22.88
C ILE A 5 8.59 6.08 -22.98
N TYR A 6 9.27 6.14 -21.85
CA TYR A 6 10.72 6.28 -21.76
C TYR A 6 11.33 5.03 -21.14
N ILE A 7 12.24 4.39 -21.86
CA ILE A 7 12.95 3.18 -21.42
C ILE A 7 14.41 3.55 -21.21
N TYR A 8 14.89 3.41 -19.98
CA TYR A 8 16.29 3.63 -19.60
C TYR A 8 16.97 2.28 -19.37
N GLN A 9 18.04 2.01 -20.11
CA GLN A 9 18.85 0.81 -19.95
C GLN A 9 20.20 1.20 -19.35
N MET A 10 20.49 0.63 -18.19
CA MET A 10 21.75 0.80 -17.47
C MET A 10 22.64 -0.42 -17.73
N ASN A 11 23.95 -0.19 -17.86
CA ASN A 11 24.96 -1.26 -17.88
C ASN A 11 25.25 -1.75 -16.44
N GLU A 12 25.98 -2.86 -16.27
CA GLU A 12 26.33 -3.49 -14.99
C GLU A 12 27.02 -2.54 -13.98
N LEU A 13 27.63 -1.45 -14.47
CA LEU A 13 28.25 -0.40 -13.67
C LEU A 13 27.29 0.75 -13.28
N ASN A 14 25.97 0.55 -13.39
CA ASN A 14 24.93 1.58 -13.18
C ASN A 14 25.12 2.86 -14.03
N ARG A 15 25.69 2.71 -15.23
CA ARG A 15 25.84 3.80 -16.19
C ARG A 15 24.78 3.68 -17.27
N LEU A 16 24.20 4.80 -17.65
CA LEU A 16 23.19 4.86 -18.70
C LEU A 16 23.82 4.53 -20.05
N GLU A 17 23.39 3.43 -20.65
CA GLU A 17 23.90 2.94 -21.95
C GLU A 17 22.95 3.31 -23.08
N ARG A 18 21.63 3.23 -22.84
CA ARG A 18 20.62 3.46 -23.87
C ARG A 18 19.36 4.08 -23.30
N VAL A 19 18.83 5.07 -24.03
CA VAL A 19 17.52 5.69 -23.78
C VAL A 19 16.65 5.47 -24.99
N SER A 20 15.47 4.88 -24.80
CA SER A 20 14.49 4.72 -25.88
C SER A 20 13.22 5.47 -25.56
N GLN A 21 12.87 6.45 -26.39
CA GLN A 21 11.59 7.15 -26.34
C GLN A 21 10.64 6.50 -27.35
N VAL A 22 9.47 6.05 -26.89
CA VAL A 22 8.48 5.36 -27.69
C VAL A 22 7.19 6.16 -27.66
N LYS A 23 6.73 6.63 -28.82
CA LYS A 23 5.48 7.40 -28.90
C LYS A 23 4.26 6.58 -28.50
N GLN A 24 4.21 5.31 -28.91
CA GLN A 24 3.07 4.46 -28.63
C GLN A 24 3.47 2.99 -28.54
N ALA A 25 2.93 2.27 -27.56
CA ALA A 25 3.05 0.82 -27.49
C ALA A 25 1.68 0.15 -27.36
N ARG A 26 1.46 -0.87 -28.17
CA ARG A 26 0.24 -1.70 -28.14
C ARG A 26 0.61 -3.11 -27.71
N PHE A 27 -0.05 -3.59 -26.66
CA PHE A 27 0.09 -4.97 -26.22
C PHE A 27 -0.55 -5.91 -27.25
N MET A 28 0.19 -6.90 -27.70
CA MET A 28 -0.23 -7.88 -28.71
C MET A 28 -0.58 -9.25 -28.10
N GLY A 29 -0.48 -9.42 -26.77
CA GLY A 29 -0.56 -10.72 -26.09
C GLY A 29 0.76 -11.50 -26.12
N ASN A 30 0.89 -12.55 -25.30
CA ASN A 30 2.10 -13.36 -25.15
C ASN A 30 3.38 -12.53 -24.89
N GLU A 31 3.33 -11.62 -23.90
CA GLU A 31 4.48 -10.81 -23.43
C GLU A 31 5.12 -9.93 -24.52
N ARG A 32 4.35 -9.62 -25.57
CA ARG A 32 4.83 -8.83 -26.72
C ARG A 32 4.12 -7.50 -26.81
N TRP A 33 4.91 -6.44 -26.80
CA TRP A 33 4.49 -5.09 -27.07
C TRP A 33 4.96 -4.67 -28.44
N ARG A 34 4.05 -4.16 -29.25
CA ARG A 34 4.39 -3.50 -30.52
C ARG A 34 4.61 -2.03 -30.26
N MET A 35 5.86 -1.60 -30.33
CA MET A 35 6.26 -0.21 -30.18
C MET A 35 6.22 0.49 -31.54
N GLN A 36 5.79 1.74 -31.55
CA GLN A 36 5.71 2.60 -32.74
C GLN A 36 6.36 3.95 -32.46
N GLY A 37 7.12 4.45 -33.45
CA GLY A 37 7.82 5.72 -33.38
C GLY A 37 8.89 5.74 -32.29
N ILE A 38 9.82 4.79 -32.34
CA ILE A 38 10.91 4.66 -31.38
C ILE A 38 12.06 5.57 -31.78
N LYS A 39 12.49 6.45 -30.88
CA LYS A 39 13.76 7.16 -30.95
C LYS A 39 14.69 6.59 -29.89
N GLN A 40 15.77 5.96 -30.33
CA GLN A 40 16.74 5.31 -29.46
C GLN A 40 18.04 6.09 -29.50
N THR A 41 18.54 6.47 -28.34
CA THR A 41 19.81 7.15 -28.13
C THR A 41 20.73 6.23 -27.36
N GLU A 42 21.83 5.80 -27.97
CA GLU A 42 22.88 5.01 -27.35
C GLU A 42 24.02 5.93 -26.95
N ILE A 43 24.42 5.85 -25.69
CA ILE A 43 25.46 6.68 -25.09
C ILE A 43 26.67 5.78 -24.89
N SER A 44 27.62 5.85 -25.83
CA SER A 44 28.92 5.22 -25.69
C SER A 44 29.93 6.19 -25.07
N THR A 45 31.04 5.67 -24.53
CA THR A 45 32.11 6.47 -23.93
C THR A 45 32.80 7.43 -24.91
N GLN A 46 32.69 7.17 -26.21
CA GLN A 46 33.30 8.00 -27.26
C GLN A 46 32.30 8.86 -28.03
N GLN A 47 31.06 8.39 -28.26
CA GLN A 47 30.08 9.07 -29.10
C GLN A 47 28.64 8.72 -28.71
N ILE A 48 27.71 9.63 -28.98
CA ILE A 48 26.27 9.43 -28.82
C ILE A 48 25.67 9.13 -30.19
N PHE A 49 24.99 7.98 -30.33
CA PHE A 49 24.31 7.58 -31.55
C PHE A 49 22.80 7.67 -31.34
N SER A 50 22.09 8.39 -32.21
CA SER A 50 20.63 8.41 -32.22
C SER A 50 20.10 7.71 -33.46
N SER A 51 19.19 6.77 -33.28
CA SER A 51 18.49 6.07 -34.35
C SER A 51 16.98 6.17 -34.17
N SER A 52 16.26 6.23 -35.27
CA SER A 52 14.79 6.21 -35.27
C SER A 52 14.33 4.94 -35.95
N LYS A 53 13.43 4.20 -35.30
CA LYS A 53 12.76 3.02 -35.86
C LYS A 53 11.25 3.25 -35.86
N GLU A 54 10.61 2.95 -36.98
CA GLU A 54 9.16 3.11 -37.10
C GLU A 54 8.41 2.10 -36.25
N GLN A 55 8.90 0.85 -36.20
CA GLN A 55 8.28 -0.23 -35.45
C GLN A 55 9.34 -1.17 -34.87
N MET A 56 9.09 -1.66 -33.66
CA MET A 56 9.89 -2.69 -33.01
C MET A 56 9.01 -3.51 -32.07
N ASP A 57 9.19 -4.82 -32.09
CA ASP A 57 8.55 -5.69 -31.11
C ASP A 57 9.43 -5.74 -29.85
N TRP A 58 8.84 -5.40 -28.71
CA TRP A 58 9.47 -5.43 -27.39
C TRP A 58 8.90 -6.61 -26.61
N LYS A 59 9.78 -7.56 -26.29
CA LYS A 59 9.43 -8.70 -25.45
C LYS A 59 9.76 -8.34 -24.00
N THR A 60 8.73 -8.22 -23.17
CA THR A 60 8.88 -7.86 -21.75
C THR A 60 7.80 -8.57 -20.94
N LEU A 61 8.16 -8.94 -19.72
CA LEU A 61 7.26 -9.53 -18.71
C LEU A 61 6.26 -8.51 -18.15
N ILE A 62 6.38 -7.23 -18.51
CA ILE A 62 5.50 -6.16 -18.05
C ILE A 62 4.13 -6.28 -18.73
N ASP A 63 3.16 -6.85 -18.02
CA ASP A 63 1.75 -6.94 -18.42
C ASP A 63 1.04 -5.58 -18.24
N PRO A 64 0.13 -5.16 -19.15
CA PRO A 64 -0.72 -4.00 -18.92
C PRO A 64 -1.45 -3.98 -17.57
N ASP A 65 -1.81 -5.15 -17.02
CA ASP A 65 -2.46 -5.25 -15.73
C ASP A 65 -1.54 -4.78 -14.59
N LEU A 66 -0.23 -5.01 -14.69
CA LEU A 66 0.76 -4.49 -13.73
C LEU A 66 0.88 -2.95 -13.77
N LEU A 67 0.71 -2.35 -14.94
CA LEU A 67 0.77 -0.88 -15.10
C LEU A 67 -0.51 -0.19 -14.62
N SER A 68 -1.65 -0.88 -14.64
CA SER A 68 -2.91 -0.38 -14.07
C SER A 68 -2.86 -0.27 -12.54
N VAL A 69 -1.96 -1.00 -11.89
CA VAL A 69 -1.77 -1.02 -10.44
C VAL A 69 -0.83 0.11 -9.95
N VAL A 70 -0.09 0.77 -10.85
CA VAL A 70 0.91 1.81 -10.50
C VAL A 70 0.29 3.14 -10.02
N VAL A 71 -1.04 3.31 -10.07
CA VAL A 71 -1.71 4.56 -9.64
C VAL A 71 -2.87 4.32 -8.66
N VAL A 72 -2.79 3.31 -7.80
CA VAL A 72 -3.74 3.16 -6.69
C VAL A 72 -2.95 3.06 -5.39
N LYS A 73 -3.15 4.01 -4.48
CA LYS A 73 -2.59 3.90 -3.13
C LYS A 73 -3.10 2.61 -2.48
N SER A 74 -2.26 1.91 -1.73
CA SER A 74 -2.60 0.62 -1.06
C SER A 74 -3.93 0.67 -0.29
N GLU A 75 -4.27 1.83 0.28
CA GLU A 75 -5.53 2.12 0.99
C GLU A 75 -6.80 2.00 0.14
N ASN A 76 -6.70 2.11 -1.19
CA ASN A 76 -7.82 2.06 -2.13
C ASN A 76 -7.97 0.73 -2.87
N MET A 77 -7.03 -0.21 -2.70
CA MET A 77 -7.08 -1.54 -3.32
C MET A 77 -8.07 -2.47 -2.59
N SER A 78 -8.77 -3.35 -3.30
CA SER A 78 -9.57 -4.37 -2.62
C SER A 78 -8.69 -5.37 -1.87
N LEU A 79 -9.25 -6.15 -0.93
CA LEU A 79 -8.48 -7.20 -0.24
C LEU A 79 -7.88 -8.23 -1.21
N TYR A 80 -8.60 -8.53 -2.28
CA TYR A 80 -8.14 -9.46 -3.32
C TYR A 80 -6.97 -8.87 -4.10
N ASP A 81 -7.07 -7.60 -4.52
CA ASP A 81 -5.99 -6.93 -5.25
C ASP A 81 -4.73 -6.77 -4.39
N LEU A 82 -4.91 -6.47 -3.09
CA LEU A 82 -3.82 -6.44 -2.12
C LEU A 82 -3.10 -7.79 -2.04
N PHE A 83 -3.85 -8.89 -1.96
CA PHE A 83 -3.26 -10.23 -1.90
C PHE A 83 -2.46 -10.54 -3.17
N MET A 84 -3.04 -10.30 -4.34
CA MET A 84 -2.37 -10.54 -5.63
C MET A 84 -1.13 -9.67 -5.81
N TYR A 85 -1.19 -8.40 -5.37
CA TYR A 85 -0.07 -7.49 -5.49
C TYR A 85 1.06 -7.79 -4.49
N ILE A 86 0.73 -8.25 -3.28
CA ILE A 86 1.73 -8.75 -2.33
C ILE A 86 2.48 -9.94 -2.93
N ASP A 87 1.76 -10.89 -3.52
CA ASP A 87 2.34 -12.08 -4.16
C ASP A 87 3.30 -11.68 -5.29
N PHE A 88 2.85 -10.77 -6.16
CA PHE A 88 3.68 -10.19 -7.22
C PHE A 88 4.95 -9.51 -6.68
N LEU A 89 4.85 -8.70 -5.62
CA LEU A 89 6.01 -8.02 -5.03
C LEU A 89 6.99 -9.05 -4.42
N GLN A 90 6.49 -10.09 -3.76
CA GLN A 90 7.32 -11.14 -3.17
C GLN A 90 8.05 -11.96 -4.24
N GLU A 91 7.37 -12.34 -5.34
CA GLU A 91 7.99 -13.02 -6.49
C GLU A 91 9.11 -12.20 -7.12
N ASN A 92 8.98 -10.87 -7.12
CA ASN A 92 9.96 -9.94 -7.70
C ASN A 92 11.04 -9.48 -6.69
N ASN A 93 11.11 -10.07 -5.49
CA ASN A 93 12.03 -9.68 -4.41
C ASN A 93 11.93 -8.18 -4.04
N GLN A 94 10.72 -7.60 -4.11
CA GLN A 94 10.44 -6.23 -3.74
C GLN A 94 9.81 -6.14 -2.35
N THR A 95 9.93 -4.98 -1.70
CA THR A 95 9.39 -4.76 -0.36
C THR A 95 7.85 -4.71 -0.38
N SER A 96 7.21 -5.76 0.15
CA SER A 96 5.75 -5.92 0.26
C SER A 96 5.15 -5.41 1.59
N GLN A 97 5.98 -5.06 2.58
CA GLN A 97 5.56 -4.81 3.97
C GLN A 97 4.43 -3.77 4.12
N THR A 98 4.47 -2.69 3.34
CA THR A 98 3.43 -1.64 3.36
C THR A 98 2.06 -2.17 2.91
N TYR A 99 2.05 -3.06 1.93
CA TYR A 99 0.84 -3.68 1.40
C TYR A 99 0.34 -4.78 2.34
N GLU A 100 1.25 -5.58 2.91
CA GLU A 100 0.91 -6.56 3.94
C GLU A 100 0.25 -5.89 5.15
N LEU A 101 0.80 -4.77 5.63
CA LEU A 101 0.21 -4.01 6.74
C LEU A 101 -1.22 -3.57 6.40
N ALA A 102 -1.43 -2.98 5.21
CA ALA A 102 -2.74 -2.54 4.76
C ALA A 102 -3.74 -3.71 4.66
N PHE A 103 -3.30 -4.86 4.18
CA PHE A 103 -4.10 -6.09 4.11
C PHE A 103 -4.55 -6.53 5.49
N TRP A 104 -3.61 -6.67 6.44
CA TRP A 104 -3.91 -7.11 7.81
C TRP A 104 -4.79 -6.11 8.55
N SER A 105 -4.49 -4.81 8.48
CA SER A 105 -5.34 -3.76 9.07
C SER A 105 -6.77 -3.82 8.52
N ARG A 106 -6.94 -4.02 7.21
CA ARG A 106 -8.27 -4.13 6.60
C ARG A 106 -9.02 -5.39 7.04
N LEU A 107 -8.32 -6.51 7.24
CA LEU A 107 -8.89 -7.75 7.77
C LEU A 107 -9.37 -7.59 9.23
N ILE A 108 -8.65 -6.80 10.04
CA ILE A 108 -8.91 -6.60 11.46
C ILE A 108 -9.94 -5.50 11.74
N ASN A 109 -10.20 -4.59 10.80
CA ASN A 109 -11.15 -3.47 10.96
C ASN A 109 -12.55 -3.84 11.52
N PRO A 110 -13.18 -4.97 11.14
CA PRO A 110 -14.44 -5.39 11.75
C PRO A 110 -14.31 -5.65 13.26
N LEU A 111 -13.19 -6.26 13.68
CA LEU A 111 -12.87 -6.49 15.08
C LEU A 111 -12.60 -5.18 15.82
N VAL A 112 -11.89 -4.23 15.21
CA VAL A 112 -11.64 -2.89 15.79
C VAL A 112 -12.96 -2.20 16.13
N THR A 113 -13.92 -2.28 15.22
CA THR A 113 -15.26 -1.67 15.41
C THR A 113 -15.96 -2.32 16.62
N PHE A 114 -15.90 -3.65 16.74
CA PHE A 114 -16.45 -4.37 17.88
C PHE A 114 -15.77 -3.98 19.20
N VAL A 115 -14.44 -3.88 19.22
CA VAL A 115 -13.66 -3.44 20.38
C VAL A 115 -14.06 -2.02 20.79
N MET A 116 -14.23 -1.10 19.83
CA MET A 116 -14.68 0.26 20.11
C MET A 116 -16.09 0.33 20.70
N LEU A 117 -17.00 -0.53 20.24
CA LEU A 117 -18.31 -0.66 20.87
C LEU A 117 -18.19 -1.15 22.32
N MET A 118 -17.31 -2.11 22.61
CA MET A 118 -17.08 -2.56 23.99
C MET A 118 -16.52 -1.45 24.87
N VAL A 119 -15.54 -0.69 24.37
CA VAL A 119 -14.99 0.48 25.07
C VAL A 119 -16.09 1.47 25.45
N SER A 120 -17.15 1.58 24.64
CA SER A 120 -18.28 2.48 24.89
C SER A 120 -19.14 2.07 26.10
N ILE A 121 -19.21 0.77 26.43
CA ILE A 121 -20.15 0.21 27.42
C ILE A 121 -19.93 0.78 28.84
N PRO A 122 -18.69 0.77 29.40
CA PRO A 122 -18.43 1.36 30.71
C PRO A 122 -18.81 2.84 30.80
N PHE A 123 -18.65 3.61 29.71
CA PHE A 123 -18.98 5.03 29.70
C PHE A 123 -20.48 5.29 29.63
N VAL A 124 -21.25 4.46 28.92
CA VAL A 124 -22.71 4.62 28.88
C VAL A 124 -23.34 4.19 30.19
N VAL A 125 -22.90 3.06 30.76
CA VAL A 125 -23.51 2.45 31.95
C VAL A 125 -22.96 3.06 33.25
N GLY A 126 -21.66 3.38 33.30
CA GLY A 126 -20.98 3.89 34.49
C GLY A 126 -20.88 5.41 34.61
N ALA A 127 -21.29 6.18 33.59
CA ALA A 127 -21.26 7.64 33.68
C ALA A 127 -22.21 8.13 34.77
N SER A 128 -21.62 8.75 35.80
CA SER A 128 -22.33 9.42 36.90
C SER A 128 -23.45 10.32 36.37
N ARG A 129 -24.58 10.34 37.09
CA ARG A 129 -25.88 10.93 36.70
C ARG A 129 -25.82 12.42 36.29
N GLY A 130 -24.68 13.09 36.41
CA GLY A 130 -24.46 14.50 36.06
C GLY A 130 -23.75 14.78 34.72
N VAL A 131 -23.28 13.78 33.97
CA VAL A 131 -22.63 14.03 32.67
C VAL A 131 -23.69 14.12 31.56
N GLY A 132 -23.87 15.33 31.02
CA GLY A 132 -24.76 15.56 29.88
C GLY A 132 -24.31 14.81 28.61
N THR A 133 -25.24 14.60 27.68
CA THR A 133 -25.02 13.84 26.43
C THR A 133 -23.78 14.31 25.65
N GLY A 134 -23.55 15.63 25.59
CA GLY A 134 -22.38 16.20 24.90
C GLY A 134 -21.04 15.80 25.53
N GLY A 135 -20.96 15.72 26.87
CA GLY A 135 -19.74 15.28 27.55
C GLY A 135 -19.39 13.82 27.25
N ARG A 136 -20.41 12.95 27.13
CA ARG A 136 -20.23 11.54 26.74
C ARG A 136 -19.72 11.41 25.30
N MET A 137 -20.26 12.19 24.37
CA MET A 137 -19.79 12.24 22.99
C MET A 137 -18.33 12.69 22.91
N MET A 138 -17.97 13.74 23.66
CA MET A 138 -16.61 14.28 23.65
C MET A 138 -15.57 13.26 24.13
N ILE A 139 -15.87 12.52 25.21
CA ILE A 139 -15.01 11.43 25.71
C ILE A 139 -14.84 10.34 24.66
N GLY A 140 -15.94 9.91 24.01
CA GLY A 140 -15.88 8.90 22.95
C GLY A 140 -15.02 9.34 21.76
N ILE A 141 -15.16 10.59 21.32
CA ILE A 141 -14.36 11.17 20.23
C ILE A 141 -12.88 11.19 20.61
N ILE A 142 -12.54 11.64 21.82
CA ILE A 142 -11.15 11.69 22.29
C ILE A 142 -10.54 10.30 22.29
N ILE A 143 -11.22 9.29 22.86
CA ILE A 143 -10.72 7.91 22.91
C ILE A 143 -10.54 7.34 21.50
N GLY A 144 -11.53 7.51 20.63
CA GLY A 144 -11.46 7.04 19.24
C GLY A 144 -10.32 7.69 18.46
N MET A 145 -10.09 9.00 18.66
CA MET A 145 -9.01 9.73 18.03
C MET A 145 -7.65 9.31 18.58
N THR A 146 -7.52 9.14 19.89
CA THR A 146 -6.30 8.61 20.53
C THR A 146 -5.95 7.24 19.98
N PHE A 147 -6.94 6.34 19.86
CA PHE A 147 -6.71 5.04 19.24
C PHE A 147 -6.28 5.17 17.78
N ASN A 148 -6.95 5.99 16.97
CA ASN A 148 -6.58 6.16 15.56
C ASN A 148 -5.14 6.64 15.38
N ILE A 149 -4.70 7.57 16.23
CA ILE A 149 -3.32 8.07 16.24
C ILE A 149 -2.37 6.93 16.65
N PHE A 150 -2.69 6.21 17.71
CA PHE A 150 -1.85 5.12 18.21
C PHE A 150 -1.70 3.98 17.18
N ASP A 151 -2.79 3.60 16.53
CA ASP A 151 -2.83 2.57 15.48
C ASP A 151 -1.94 2.95 14.28
N LYS A 152 -2.03 4.21 13.82
CA LYS A 152 -1.18 4.73 12.74
C LYS A 152 0.30 4.77 13.11
N ILE A 153 0.61 5.20 14.35
CA ILE A 153 1.98 5.24 14.86
C ILE A 153 2.56 3.82 14.91
N ALA A 154 1.82 2.87 15.47
CA ALA A 154 2.25 1.47 15.54
C ALA A 154 2.52 0.90 14.14
N GLY A 155 1.65 1.17 13.17
CA GLY A 155 1.86 0.77 11.78
C GLY A 155 3.12 1.37 11.14
N HIS A 156 3.34 2.69 11.27
CA HIS A 156 4.51 3.35 10.69
C HIS A 156 5.82 2.92 11.36
N VAL A 157 5.83 2.80 12.69
CA VAL A 157 6.97 2.27 13.44
C VAL A 157 7.25 0.84 13.00
N GLY A 158 6.21 0.02 12.86
CA GLY A 158 6.31 -1.34 12.34
C GLY A 158 7.05 -1.42 11.00
N LEU A 159 6.68 -0.56 10.05
CA LEU A 159 7.30 -0.49 8.73
C LEU A 159 8.75 0.00 8.78
N VAL A 160 9.05 1.04 9.56
CA VAL A 160 10.40 1.63 9.64
C VAL A 160 11.40 0.66 10.27
N TYR A 161 10.98 -0.09 11.28
CA TYR A 161 11.84 -1.06 11.98
C TYR A 161 11.81 -2.47 11.36
N GLY A 162 11.02 -2.68 10.30
CA GLY A 162 10.93 -3.98 9.62
C GLY A 162 10.27 -5.07 10.46
N PHE A 163 9.39 -4.69 11.41
CA PHE A 163 8.64 -5.66 12.21
C PHE A 163 7.56 -6.35 11.37
N ASN A 164 7.08 -7.51 11.84
CA ASN A 164 6.04 -8.26 11.17
C ASN A 164 4.75 -7.40 11.01
N PRO A 165 4.28 -7.12 9.78
CA PRO A 165 3.11 -6.28 9.53
C PRO A 165 1.82 -6.77 10.20
N MET A 166 1.64 -8.09 10.30
CA MET A 166 0.49 -8.70 10.97
C MET A 166 0.44 -8.33 12.45
N LEU A 167 1.58 -8.46 13.15
CA LEU A 167 1.65 -8.14 14.57
C LEU A 167 1.37 -6.66 14.81
N MET A 168 1.90 -5.78 13.97
CA MET A 168 1.74 -4.34 14.12
C MET A 168 0.31 -3.87 13.84
N ALA A 169 -0.42 -4.54 12.95
CA ALA A 169 -1.86 -4.29 12.75
C ALA A 169 -2.73 -4.79 13.92
N ILE A 170 -2.36 -5.91 14.55
CA ILE A 170 -3.15 -6.54 15.63
C ILE A 170 -2.91 -5.85 16.98
N LEU A 171 -1.68 -5.44 17.25
CA LEU A 171 -1.21 -5.03 18.58
C LEU A 171 -2.02 -3.86 19.19
N PRO A 172 -2.28 -2.75 18.48
CA PRO A 172 -3.11 -1.66 19.00
C PRO A 172 -4.51 -2.12 19.42
N THR A 173 -5.13 -2.93 18.55
CA THR A 173 -6.49 -3.46 18.74
C THR A 173 -6.56 -4.39 19.94
N MET A 174 -5.59 -5.30 20.09
CA MET A 174 -5.53 -6.24 21.22
C MET A 174 -5.32 -5.50 22.54
N LEU A 175 -4.46 -4.48 22.57
CA LEU A 175 -4.21 -3.69 23.76
C LEU A 175 -5.51 -3.02 24.24
N VAL A 176 -6.22 -2.35 23.33
CA VAL A 176 -7.51 -1.71 23.66
C VAL A 176 -8.57 -2.74 24.05
N PHE A 177 -8.61 -3.91 23.40
CA PHE A 177 -9.52 -4.99 23.77
C PHE A 177 -9.33 -5.44 25.22
N PHE A 178 -8.08 -5.70 25.64
CA PHE A 178 -7.80 -6.06 27.03
C PHE A 178 -8.17 -4.94 28.01
N CYS A 179 -7.89 -3.68 27.67
CA CYS A 179 -8.32 -2.54 28.48
C CYS A 179 -9.85 -2.46 28.60
N ALA A 180 -10.57 -2.69 27.50
CA ALA A 180 -12.03 -2.67 27.47
C ALA A 180 -12.63 -3.79 28.33
N VAL A 181 -12.12 -5.02 28.19
CA VAL A 181 -12.56 -6.17 28.99
C VAL A 181 -12.31 -5.91 30.48
N TYR A 182 -11.13 -5.40 30.83
CA TYR A 182 -10.81 -5.03 32.21
C TYR A 182 -11.77 -3.95 32.74
N ALA A 183 -12.02 -2.88 31.98
CA ALA A 183 -12.95 -1.83 32.37
C ALA A 183 -14.38 -2.34 32.57
N VAL A 184 -14.89 -3.18 31.66
CA VAL A 184 -16.22 -3.79 31.78
C VAL A 184 -16.31 -4.69 33.03
N SER A 185 -15.26 -5.47 33.29
CA SER A 185 -15.23 -6.37 34.46
C SER A 185 -15.28 -5.63 35.80
N ARG A 186 -14.78 -4.39 35.83
CA ARG A 186 -14.77 -3.50 37.02
C ARG A 186 -16.09 -2.76 37.26
N VAL A 187 -16.98 -2.72 36.27
CA VAL A 187 -18.28 -2.02 36.33
C VAL A 187 -19.40 -2.94 36.86
N ARG A 188 -19.17 -4.26 36.87
CA ARG A 188 -19.98 -5.23 37.64
C ARG A 188 -19.53 -5.27 39.09
#